data_AF-A0A527ZDA0-F1
#
_entry.id   AF-A0A527ZDA0-F1
#
_cell.length_a   1.000
_cell.length_b   1.000
_cell.length_c   1.000
_cell.angle_alpha   90.00
_cell.angle_beta   90.00
_cell.angle_gamma   90.00
#
_symmetry.space_group_name_H-M   'P 1'
#
loop_
_entity.id
_entity.type
_entity.pdbx_description
1 polymer ?
#
loop_
_entity_poly.entity_id
_entity_poly.type
_entity_poly.pdbx_seq_one_letter_code
_entity_poly.pdbx_strand_id
1 'polypeptide(L)' 'VRPHDKPSANLLALTYVCPAKCYELNDKGQVEITADGCMECGTCRILCEKGGDIEWNYPRGGFGVLFKFG' A
#
# COMPACT_ATOMS: atom_id res chain seq x y z
N VAL A 1 -3.56 -2.41 5.71
CA VAL A 1 -3.44 -3.84 5.32
C VAL A 1 -4.23 -4.64 6.32
N ARG A 2 -5.04 -5.62 5.88
CA ARG A 2 -5.80 -6.46 6.83
C ARG A 2 -4.88 -7.46 7.53
N PRO A 3 -5.19 -7.86 8.78
CA PRO A 3 -4.45 -8.93 9.46
C PRO A 3 -4.44 -10.22 8.62
N HIS A 4 -3.29 -10.90 8.60
CA HIS A 4 -3.09 -12.15 7.87
C HIS A 4 -1.92 -12.93 8.48
N ASP A 5 -1.95 -14.26 8.38
CA ASP A 5 -0.80 -15.11 8.77
C ASP A 5 0.19 -15.29 7.61
N LYS A 6 -0.32 -15.32 6.38
CA LYS A 6 0.46 -15.42 5.14
C LYS A 6 -0.09 -14.44 4.11
N PRO A 7 0.75 -13.61 3.47
CA PRO A 7 0.27 -12.65 2.48
C PRO A 7 -0.21 -13.36 1.21
N SER A 8 -1.20 -12.77 0.54
CA SER A 8 -1.57 -13.14 -0.82
C SER A 8 -0.43 -12.83 -1.80
N ALA A 9 -0.46 -13.43 -2.99
CA ALA A 9 0.52 -13.11 -4.03
C ALA A 9 0.48 -11.63 -4.42
N ASN A 10 -0.71 -11.03 -4.47
CA ASN A 10 -0.88 -9.61 -4.79
C ASN A 10 -0.35 -8.72 -3.67
N LEU A 11 -0.63 -9.06 -2.40
CA LEU A 11 -0.13 -8.32 -1.25
C LEU A 11 1.40 -8.37 -1.15
N LEU A 12 2.00 -9.53 -1.43
CA LEU A 12 3.45 -9.67 -1.50
C LEU A 12 4.05 -8.87 -2.67
N ALA A 13 3.38 -8.82 -3.83
CA ALA A 13 3.86 -8.04 -4.96
C ALA A 13 3.99 -6.54 -4.63
N LEU A 14 3.18 -6.00 -3.69
CA LEU A 14 3.22 -4.59 -3.31
C LEU A 14 4.58 -4.15 -2.73
N THR A 15 5.37 -5.06 -2.16
CA THR A 15 6.72 -4.72 -1.66
C THR A 15 7.71 -4.40 -2.78
N TYR A 16 7.38 -4.75 -4.02
CA TYR A 16 8.19 -4.48 -5.22
C TYR A 16 7.58 -3.38 -6.10
N VAL A 17 6.25 -3.33 -6.21
CA VAL A 17 5.58 -2.46 -7.20
C VAL A 17 5.08 -1.14 -6.63
N CYS A 18 5.05 -0.97 -5.29
CA CYS A 18 4.70 0.32 -4.71
C CYS A 18 5.84 1.32 -4.97
N PRO A 19 5.62 2.40 -5.76
CA PRO A 19 6.70 3.34 -6.08
C PRO A 19 7.18 4.13 -4.86
N ALA A 20 6.33 4.27 -3.86
CA ALA A 20 6.61 4.94 -2.59
C ALA A 20 7.20 4.01 -1.52
N LYS A 21 7.36 2.71 -1.81
CA LYS A 21 7.80 1.69 -0.84
C LYS A 21 7.00 1.68 0.45
N CYS A 22 5.68 1.87 0.35
CA CYS A 22 4.80 1.86 1.51
C CYS A 22 4.62 0.47 2.14
N TYR A 23 5.10 -0.60 1.51
CA TYR A 23 4.87 -1.98 1.95
C TYR A 23 6.19 -2.72 2.11
N GLU A 24 6.34 -3.42 3.24
CA GLU A 24 7.54 -4.21 3.56
C GLU A 24 7.15 -5.55 4.16
N LEU A 25 8.01 -6.56 3.96
CA LEU A 25 7.85 -7.87 4.58
C LEU A 25 8.63 -7.89 5.89
N ASN A 26 7.96 -8.18 7.00
CA ASN A 26 8.60 -8.27 8.31
C ASN A 26 9.26 -9.65 8.54
N ASP A 27 10.00 -9.79 9.64
CA ASP A 27 10.69 -11.03 10.02
C ASP A 27 9.75 -12.23 10.26
N LYS A 28 8.45 -11.98 10.44
CA LYS A 28 7.41 -13.01 10.59
C LYS A 28 6.80 -13.44 9.25
N GLY A 29 7.26 -12.85 8.13
CA GLY A 29 6.72 -13.12 6.80
C GLY A 29 5.37 -12.47 6.53
N GLN A 30 4.99 -11.45 7.30
CA GLN A 30 3.76 -10.68 7.10
C GLN A 30 4.08 -9.36 6.38
N VAL A 31 3.12 -8.84 5.60
CA VAL A 31 3.26 -7.55 4.94
C VAL A 31 2.70 -6.44 5.83
N GLU A 32 3.55 -5.47 6.14
CA GLU A 32 3.20 -4.26 6.88
C GLU A 32 3.10 -3.05 5.94
N ILE A 33 2.50 -1.97 6.43
CA ILE A 33 2.30 -0.74 5.66
C ILE A 33 2.72 0.51 6.45
N THR A 34 3.46 1.40 5.79
CA THR A 34 3.71 2.78 6.22
C THR A 34 3.19 3.74 5.16
N ALA A 35 2.01 4.32 5.39
CA ALA A 35 1.28 5.08 4.36
C ALA A 35 1.68 6.56 4.28
N ASP A 36 2.49 7.08 5.20
CA ASP A 36 2.86 8.51 5.28
C ASP A 36 3.59 9.01 4.02
N GLY A 37 4.28 8.12 3.29
CA GLY A 37 4.93 8.42 2.01
C GLY A 37 4.09 8.13 0.77
N CYS A 38 2.81 7.76 0.90
CA CYS A 38 1.98 7.34 -0.22
C CYS A 38 1.84 8.45 -1.27
N MET A 39 2.17 8.14 -2.52
CA MET A 39 2.01 9.04 -3.68
C MET A 39 0.61 9.04 -4.28
N GLU A 40 -0.37 8.39 -3.63
CA GLU A 40 -1.76 8.28 -4.09
C GLU A 40 -1.92 7.67 -5.50
N CYS A 41 -0.90 6.96 -6.01
CA CYS A 41 -0.87 6.40 -7.36
C CYS A 41 -1.91 5.30 -7.65
N GLY A 42 -2.49 4.69 -6.61
CA GLY A 42 -3.55 3.68 -6.75
C GLY A 42 -3.10 2.27 -7.17
N THR A 43 -1.81 1.99 -7.38
CA THR A 43 -1.32 0.65 -7.75
C THR A 43 -1.77 -0.43 -6.77
N CYS A 44 -1.64 -0.17 -5.47
CA CYS A 44 -2.06 -1.10 -4.42
C CYS A 44 -3.58 -1.31 -4.39
N ARG A 45 -4.36 -0.25 -4.66
CA ARG A 45 -5.81 -0.34 -4.81
C ARG A 45 -6.19 -1.32 -5.93
N ILE A 46 -5.61 -1.15 -7.12
CA ILE A 46 -5.91 -2.00 -8.29
C ILE A 46 -5.59 -3.48 -8.01
N LEU A 47 -4.44 -3.76 -7.40
CA LEU A 47 -3.99 -5.14 -7.15
C LEU A 47 -4.75 -5.83 -6.01
N CYS A 48 -5.07 -5.10 -4.94
CA CYS A 48 -5.41 -5.72 -3.65
C CYS A 48 -6.81 -5.35 -3.12
N GLU A 49 -7.44 -4.26 -3.58
CA GLU A 49 -8.75 -3.81 -3.04
C GLU A 49 -9.85 -4.84 -3.31
N LYS A 50 -9.93 -5.36 -4.55
CA LYS A 50 -10.93 -6.38 -4.91
C LYS A 50 -10.75 -7.68 -4.13
N GLY A 51 -9.52 -8.05 -3.80
CA GLY A 51 -9.20 -9.22 -2.99
C GLY A 51 -9.47 -9.01 -1.50
N GLY A 52 -9.64 -7.76 -1.06
CA GLY A 52 -9.86 -7.40 0.34
C GLY A 52 -8.59 -7.40 1.21
N ASP A 53 -7.41 -7.59 0.62
CA ASP A 53 -6.12 -7.58 1.36
C ASP A 53 -5.83 -6.21 1.98
N ILE A 54 -6.33 -5.15 1.32
CA ILE A 54 -6.24 -3.78 1.80
C ILE A 54 -7.61 -3.10 1.74
N GLU A 55 -7.74 -2.07 2.57
CA GLU A 55 -8.69 -1.00 2.36
C GLU A 55 -7.89 0.22 1.92
N TRP A 56 -8.33 0.87 0.86
CA TRP A 56 -7.64 2.01 0.29
C TRP A 56 -8.59 3.20 0.23
N ASN A 57 -8.11 4.35 0.69
CA ASN A 57 -8.85 5.62 0.63
C ASN A 57 -7.87 6.75 0.35
N TYR A 58 -8.36 7.81 -0.29
CA TYR A 58 -7.62 9.06 -0.36
C TYR A 58 -7.43 9.65 1.04
N PRO A 59 -6.31 10.33 1.30
CA PRO A 59 -6.17 11.12 2.52
C PRO A 59 -7.21 12.24 2.55
N ARG A 60 -7.46 12.76 3.75
CA ARG A 60 -8.34 13.92 3.93
C ARG A 60 -7.79 15.10 3.12
N GLY A 61 -8.68 15.93 2.56
CA GLY A 61 -8.27 17.16 1.87
C GLY A 61 -7.30 18.01 2.71
N GLY A 62 -6.22 18.47 2.09
CA GLY A 62 -5.11 19.17 2.76
C GLY A 62 -3.99 18.27 3.29
N PHE A 63 -4.11 16.94 3.14
CA PHE A 63 -3.08 15.95 3.46
C PHE A 63 -2.70 15.16 2.21
N GLY A 64 -1.70 14.29 2.34
CA GLY A 64 -1.24 13.43 1.25
C GLY A 64 -0.12 14.07 0.44
N VAL A 65 0.01 13.63 -0.80
CA VAL A 65 1.08 14.10 -1.68
C VAL A 65 0.73 15.48 -2.26
N LEU A 66 1.72 16.38 -2.24
CA LEU A 66 1.61 17.72 -2.84
C LEU A 66 2.68 17.87 -3.91
N PHE A 67 2.27 17.73 -5.18
CA PHE A 67 3.17 17.93 -6.31
C PHE A 67 3.40 19.42 -6.57
N LYS A 68 4.66 19.86 -6.54
CA LYS A 68 5.02 21.26 -6.83
C LYS A 68 5.12 21.55 -8.33
N PHE A 69 5.60 20.57 -9.11
CA PHE A 69 5.89 20.74 -10.54
C PHE A 69 5.43 19.58 -11.43
N GLY A 70 4.67 18.62 -10.89
CA GLY A 70 4.33 17.38 -11.58
C GLY A 70 5.53 16.45 -11.64
#